data_AF-A0A099BXM3-F1
#
_entry.id   AF-A0A099BXM3-F1
#
_cell.length_a   1.000
_cell.length_b   1.000
_cell.length_c   1.000
_cell.angle_alpha   90.00
_cell.angle_beta   90.00
_cell.angle_gamma   90.00
#
_symmetry.space_group_name_H-M   'P 1'
#
loop_
_entity.id
_entity.type
_entity.pdbx_description
1 polymer ?
#
loop_
_entity_poly.entity_id
_entity_poly.type
_entity_poly.pdbx_seq_one_letter_code
_entity_poly.pdbx_strand_id
1 'polypeptide(L)'
;MHVWIKSFLLSIAFIGLFPVSTFGQVQVVQKIDSISILIGEQAHLTIDITAPRGSKVTFPKLMSAKQIVPGLEIIESSPVVLTDADDNQSKYSKTITLTAFSEKLYAIPAIKVLINGKNFQGNPLALKVLTIDVDTLHPNKFYPPKDVQSNPFLWSEWAPLFFLSILLLLLCISAIYLYVRLKQNKPIITKIRIIKHIPPHQKALHEIEKIKSDKMDISENTKEYYTKLTDTLRLYIQERFGFSAMEMTSSEIISKLRDNGDQVMLNELHNLFETADLVKFAKYSTLINENDLNLVNAVNFIDSTKQNIEPKEERIVPQLTENELESKKQRVIIKTTISIVIGFAAILFGYIMYAIYQLIG
;
A
#
# COMPACT_ATOMS: atom_id res chain seq x y z
N MET A 1 33.26 -72.26 104.98
CA MET A 1 33.60 -70.99 104.30
C MET A 1 33.46 -71.12 102.77
N HIS A 2 32.30 -71.59 102.28
CA HIS A 2 32.13 -71.94 100.85
C HIS A 2 30.82 -71.43 100.21
N VAL A 3 30.02 -70.63 100.94
CA VAL A 3 28.73 -70.11 100.44
C VAL A 3 28.83 -68.62 100.06
N TRP A 4 29.77 -67.86 100.63
CA TRP A 4 29.91 -66.41 100.39
C TRP A 4 30.70 -66.02 99.12
N ILE A 5 31.50 -66.93 98.54
CA ILE A 5 32.31 -66.64 97.35
C ILE A 5 31.51 -66.76 96.04
N LYS A 6 30.46 -67.60 96.01
CA LYS A 6 29.63 -67.76 94.81
C LYS A 6 28.64 -66.61 94.59
N SER A 7 28.15 -65.96 95.65
CA SER A 7 27.33 -64.74 95.53
C SER A 7 28.15 -63.50 95.14
N PHE A 8 29.43 -63.43 95.51
CA PHE A 8 30.30 -62.29 95.18
C PHE A 8 30.75 -62.32 93.70
N LEU A 9 31.00 -63.51 93.15
CA LEU A 9 31.35 -63.67 91.73
C LEU A 9 30.17 -63.48 90.77
N LEU A 10 28.93 -63.71 91.21
CA LEU A 10 27.74 -63.43 90.39
C LEU A 10 27.36 -61.94 90.35
N SER A 11 27.78 -61.15 91.36
CA SER A 11 27.49 -59.70 91.43
C SER A 11 28.47 -58.84 90.64
N ILE A 12 29.64 -59.35 90.26
CA ILE A 12 30.64 -58.64 89.43
C ILE A 12 30.36 -58.85 87.92
N ALA A 13 29.53 -59.82 87.55
CA ALA A 13 29.13 -60.08 86.16
C ALA A 13 27.96 -59.20 85.67
N PHE A 14 27.42 -58.30 86.49
CA PHE A 14 26.24 -57.48 86.18
C PHE A 14 26.47 -55.97 86.37
N ILE A 15 27.68 -55.49 86.09
CA ILE A 15 27.96 -54.05 85.97
C ILE A 15 28.32 -53.74 84.52
N GLY A 16 27.30 -53.33 83.78
CA GLY A 16 27.41 -52.27 82.78
C GLY A 16 28.00 -52.64 81.43
N LEU A 17 27.34 -53.54 80.69
CA LEU A 17 27.32 -53.47 79.23
C LEU A 17 26.53 -52.20 78.84
N PHE A 18 27.17 -51.03 78.93
CA PHE A 18 26.64 -49.85 78.26
C PHE A 18 27.01 -49.97 76.78
N PRO A 19 26.04 -49.92 75.84
CA PRO A 19 26.37 -49.71 74.45
C PRO A 19 27.07 -48.36 74.36
N VAL A 20 28.39 -48.37 74.16
CA VAL A 20 29.11 -47.19 73.69
C VAL A 20 28.62 -46.99 72.27
N SER A 21 27.58 -46.18 72.11
CA SER A 21 27.21 -45.63 70.82
C SER A 21 28.46 -44.92 70.30
N THR A 22 29.12 -45.51 69.31
CA THR A 22 30.13 -44.82 68.51
C THR A 22 29.42 -43.64 67.86
N PHE A 23 29.50 -42.46 68.48
CA PHE A 23 29.10 -41.23 67.83
C PHE A 23 29.92 -41.14 66.55
N GLY A 24 29.25 -41.20 65.39
CA GLY A 24 29.88 -40.97 64.09
C GLY A 24 30.74 -39.71 64.18
N GLN A 25 32.01 -39.84 63.80
CA GLN A 25 33.00 -38.80 64.00
C GLN A 25 32.59 -37.54 63.21
N VAL A 26 32.28 -36.46 63.92
CA VAL A 26 31.96 -35.18 63.28
C VAL A 26 33.25 -34.61 62.68
N GLN A 27 33.23 -34.35 61.37
CA GLN A 27 34.37 -33.80 60.65
C GLN A 27 33.97 -32.50 59.96
N VAL A 28 34.81 -31.47 60.09
CA VAL A 28 34.66 -30.19 59.39
C VAL A 28 35.91 -29.98 58.55
N VAL A 29 35.75 -29.87 57.23
CA VAL A 29 36.84 -29.67 56.28
C VAL A 29 36.56 -28.40 55.48
N GLN A 30 37.58 -27.54 55.37
CA GLN A 30 37.53 -26.38 54.51
C GLN A 30 38.46 -26.60 53.33
N LYS A 31 37.94 -26.34 52.13
CA LYS A 31 38.67 -26.48 50.87
C LYS A 31 38.53 -25.21 50.06
N ILE A 32 39.58 -24.85 49.35
CA ILE A 32 39.53 -23.83 48.32
C ILE A 32 39.87 -24.49 46.99
N ASP A 33 39.19 -24.08 45.93
CA ASP A 33 39.40 -24.58 44.58
C ASP A 33 40.76 -24.15 43.99
N SER A 34 41.21 -22.94 44.33
CA SER A 34 42.44 -22.34 43.81
C SER A 34 43.34 -21.86 44.95
N ILE A 35 44.62 -22.23 44.88
CA ILE A 35 45.67 -21.75 45.81
C ILE A 35 46.09 -20.31 45.47
N SER A 36 45.93 -19.92 44.20
CA SER A 36 46.20 -18.58 43.70
C SER A 36 45.18 -18.11 42.67
N ILE A 37 44.89 -16.81 42.68
CA ILE A 37 44.02 -16.12 41.71
C ILE A 37 44.65 -14.80 41.27
N LEU A 38 44.28 -14.28 40.10
CA LEU A 38 44.62 -12.91 39.72
C LEU A 38 43.73 -11.89 40.45
N ILE A 39 44.16 -10.64 40.51
CA ILE A 39 43.33 -9.55 41.05
C ILE A 39 41.96 -9.49 40.36
N GLY A 40 40.88 -9.47 41.15
CA GLY A 40 39.50 -9.44 40.66
C GLY A 40 38.95 -10.80 40.18
N GLU A 41 39.76 -11.86 40.10
CA GLU A 41 39.26 -13.22 39.90
C GLU A 41 38.54 -13.74 41.15
N GLN A 42 37.79 -14.83 40.98
CA GLN A 42 36.99 -15.43 42.04
C GLN A 42 37.54 -16.80 42.44
N ALA A 43 37.57 -17.07 43.74
CA ALA A 43 37.88 -18.38 44.31
C ALA A 43 36.71 -18.89 45.16
N HIS A 44 36.48 -20.20 45.16
CA HIS A 44 35.38 -20.83 45.88
C HIS A 44 35.89 -21.54 47.13
N LEU A 45 35.56 -20.99 48.29
CA LEU A 45 35.75 -21.62 49.59
C LEU A 45 34.58 -22.53 49.91
N THR A 46 34.82 -23.83 49.98
CA THR A 46 33.83 -24.86 50.33
C THR A 46 34.05 -25.34 51.76
N ILE A 47 33.00 -25.31 52.57
CA ILE A 47 32.98 -25.83 53.94
C ILE A 47 32.13 -27.10 53.93
N ASP A 48 32.80 -28.24 54.04
CA ASP A 48 32.20 -29.57 54.11
C ASP A 48 32.10 -30.02 55.58
N ILE A 49 30.90 -30.37 56.02
CA ILE A 49 30.63 -30.88 57.38
C ILE A 49 30.02 -32.27 57.25
N THR A 50 30.68 -33.28 57.82
CA THR A 50 30.13 -34.63 57.96
C THR A 50 29.71 -34.83 59.41
N ALA A 51 28.44 -35.13 59.65
CA ALA A 51 27.89 -35.34 60.99
C ALA A 51 26.84 -36.47 61.00
N PRO A 52 26.55 -37.09 62.15
CA PRO A 52 25.49 -38.11 62.24
C PRO A 52 24.14 -37.60 61.72
N ARG A 53 23.37 -38.48 61.07
CA ARG A 53 22.06 -38.15 60.48
C ARG A 53 21.13 -37.52 61.52
N GLY A 54 20.47 -36.42 61.15
CA GLY A 54 19.58 -35.65 62.05
C GLY A 54 20.28 -34.60 62.93
N SER A 55 21.60 -34.40 62.77
CA SER A 55 22.31 -33.35 63.49
C SER A 55 21.86 -31.94 63.08
N LYS A 56 21.69 -31.05 64.06
CA LYS A 56 21.39 -29.64 63.83
C LYS A 56 22.69 -28.87 63.57
N VAL A 57 22.95 -28.57 62.30
CA VAL A 57 24.13 -27.80 61.84
C VAL A 57 23.75 -26.34 61.64
N THR A 58 24.52 -25.43 62.22
CA THR A 58 24.37 -23.98 62.06
C THR A 58 25.67 -23.38 61.57
N PHE A 59 25.66 -22.85 60.34
CA PHE A 59 26.76 -22.10 59.76
C PHE A 59 26.82 -20.67 60.33
N PRO A 60 28.01 -20.08 60.51
CA PRO A 60 28.13 -18.69 60.93
C PRO A 60 27.55 -17.75 59.85
N LYS A 61 27.01 -16.61 60.30
CA LYS A 61 26.49 -15.55 59.41
C LYS A 61 27.65 -14.75 58.81
N LEU A 62 28.35 -15.33 57.84
CA LEU A 62 29.53 -14.73 57.22
C LEU A 62 29.19 -13.54 56.30
N MET A 63 28.00 -13.53 55.70
CA MET A 63 27.54 -12.43 54.82
C MET A 63 27.43 -11.08 55.54
N SER A 64 27.27 -11.07 56.87
CA SER A 64 27.22 -9.82 57.65
C SER A 64 28.59 -9.13 57.75
N ALA A 65 29.69 -9.87 57.60
CA ALA A 65 31.04 -9.32 57.72
C ALA A 65 31.55 -8.68 56.42
N LYS A 66 30.91 -8.97 55.26
CA LYS A 66 31.31 -8.59 53.88
C LYS A 66 32.71 -9.05 53.44
N GLN A 67 33.61 -9.30 54.38
CA GLN A 67 34.98 -9.76 54.17
C GLN A 67 35.30 -10.88 55.17
N ILE A 68 36.05 -11.91 54.73
CA ILE A 68 36.51 -12.98 55.63
C ILE A 68 37.71 -12.49 56.45
N VAL A 69 38.62 -11.78 55.79
CA VAL A 69 39.76 -11.07 56.37
C VAL A 69 39.90 -9.74 55.63
N PRO A 70 40.55 -8.71 56.23
CA PRO A 70 40.68 -7.40 55.59
C PRO A 70 41.26 -7.50 54.17
N GLY A 71 40.47 -7.08 53.18
CA GLY A 71 40.82 -7.11 51.75
C GLY A 71 40.48 -8.40 50.99
N LEU A 72 39.87 -9.41 51.64
CA LEU A 72 39.30 -10.59 50.99
C LEU A 72 37.78 -10.55 51.12
N GLU A 73 37.11 -10.23 50.03
CA GLU A 73 35.68 -9.93 49.97
C GLU A 73 34.84 -11.17 49.70
N ILE A 74 33.64 -11.20 50.27
CA ILE A 74 32.63 -12.21 50.02
C ILE A 74 31.66 -11.65 48.97
N ILE A 75 31.65 -12.24 47.79
CA ILE A 75 30.73 -11.87 46.71
C ILE A 75 29.38 -12.55 46.94
N GLU A 76 29.41 -13.85 47.17
CA GLU A 76 28.22 -14.68 47.24
C GLU A 76 28.42 -15.82 48.26
N SER A 77 27.30 -16.28 48.81
CA SER A 77 27.27 -17.46 49.64
C SER A 77 26.10 -18.35 49.23
N SER A 78 26.43 -19.58 48.82
CA SER A 78 25.43 -20.55 48.38
C SER A 78 24.50 -20.95 49.54
N PRO A 79 23.27 -21.42 49.23
CA PRO A 79 22.49 -22.18 50.20
C PRO A 79 23.27 -23.43 50.65
N VAL A 80 22.92 -23.94 51.83
CA VAL A 80 23.51 -25.18 52.36
C VAL A 80 22.94 -26.35 51.57
N VAL A 81 23.82 -27.16 50.99
CA VAL A 81 23.47 -28.40 50.29
C VAL A 81 23.59 -29.56 51.28
N LEU A 82 22.52 -30.33 51.43
CA LEU A 82 22.50 -31.55 52.23
C LEU A 82 22.60 -32.76 51.29
N THR A 83 23.52 -33.67 51.60
CA THR A 83 23.67 -34.94 50.88
C THR A 83 23.79 -36.06 51.89
N ASP A 84 23.09 -37.18 51.67
CA ASP A 84 23.27 -38.37 52.49
C ASP A 84 24.68 -38.93 52.23
N ALA A 85 25.43 -39.23 53.29
CA ALA A 85 26.72 -39.90 53.22
C ALA A 85 26.55 -41.37 53.64
N ASP A 86 27.41 -42.26 53.13
CA ASP A 86 27.42 -43.66 53.57
C ASP A 86 27.67 -43.75 55.10
N ASP A 87 27.09 -44.76 55.74
CA ASP A 87 27.28 -45.07 57.16
C ASP A 87 26.57 -44.10 58.16
N ASN A 88 25.26 -43.91 58.01
CA ASN A 88 24.38 -43.17 58.94
C ASN A 88 24.81 -41.70 59.20
N GLN A 89 25.49 -41.09 58.22
CA GLN A 89 26.00 -39.73 58.27
C GLN A 89 25.33 -38.85 57.21
N SER A 90 25.31 -37.55 57.47
CA SER A 90 24.84 -36.53 56.54
C SER A 90 25.98 -35.54 56.29
N LYS A 91 26.16 -35.17 55.02
CA LYS A 91 27.12 -34.18 54.57
C LYS A 91 26.40 -32.86 54.29
N TYR A 92 26.86 -31.79 54.92
CA TYR A 92 26.41 -30.43 54.71
C TYR A 92 27.53 -29.67 54.03
N SER A 93 27.28 -29.14 52.83
CA SER A 93 28.27 -28.37 52.06
C SER A 93 27.77 -26.94 51.84
N LYS A 94 28.67 -25.98 51.97
CA LYS A 94 28.39 -24.57 51.71
C LYS A 94 29.57 -23.93 51.00
N THR A 95 29.29 -23.26 49.89
CA THR A 95 30.29 -22.59 49.06
C THR A 95 30.19 -21.08 49.22
N ILE A 96 31.34 -20.43 49.33
CA ILE A 96 31.47 -18.99 49.47
C ILE A 96 32.41 -18.51 48.38
N THR A 97 31.93 -17.57 47.57
CA THR A 97 32.70 -16.97 46.49
C THR A 97 33.47 -15.78 47.02
N LEU A 98 34.79 -15.82 46.86
CA LEU A 98 35.73 -14.84 47.38
C LEU A 98 36.44 -14.12 46.24
N THR A 99 36.72 -12.82 46.43
CA THR A 99 37.59 -12.06 45.53
C THR A 99 38.46 -11.09 46.31
N ALA A 100 39.53 -10.62 45.68
CA ALA A 100 40.45 -9.65 46.24
C ALA A 100 41.05 -8.78 45.13
N PHE A 101 41.30 -7.51 45.46
CA PHE A 101 41.83 -6.50 44.53
C PHE A 101 43.25 -6.05 44.88
N SER A 102 43.90 -6.71 45.84
CA SER A 102 45.26 -6.38 46.27
C SER A 102 46.16 -7.60 46.24
N GLU A 103 47.36 -7.44 45.70
CA GLU A 103 48.37 -8.49 45.67
C GLU A 103 48.85 -8.80 47.09
N LYS A 104 48.42 -9.93 47.63
CA LYS A 104 48.74 -10.37 48.99
C LYS A 104 48.48 -11.86 49.18
N LEU A 105 49.18 -12.46 50.14
CA LEU A 105 48.83 -13.76 50.67
C LEU A 105 47.80 -13.60 51.81
N TYR A 106 46.57 -14.03 51.57
CA TYR A 106 45.49 -13.97 52.54
C TYR A 106 45.41 -15.27 53.34
N ALA A 107 45.55 -15.17 54.66
CA ALA A 107 45.32 -16.29 55.57
C ALA A 107 43.83 -16.38 55.92
N ILE A 108 43.15 -17.41 55.42
CA ILE A 108 41.74 -17.69 55.69
C ILE A 108 41.67 -18.48 57.00
N PRO A 109 41.05 -17.93 58.07
CA PRO A 109 40.99 -18.60 59.36
C PRO A 109 40.11 -19.84 59.33
N ALA A 110 40.27 -20.71 60.33
CA ALA A 110 39.37 -21.84 60.53
C ALA A 110 37.95 -21.37 60.88
N ILE A 111 36.98 -21.54 59.97
CA ILE A 111 35.60 -21.10 60.20
C ILE A 111 34.95 -22.02 61.25
N LYS A 112 34.39 -21.39 62.29
CA LYS A 112 33.71 -22.08 63.39
C LYS A 112 32.26 -22.36 63.02
N VAL A 113 31.82 -23.60 63.22
CA VAL A 113 30.47 -24.08 62.94
C VAL A 113 29.89 -24.74 64.19
N LEU A 114 28.58 -24.59 64.41
CA LEU A 114 27.88 -25.16 65.55
C LEU A 114 27.13 -26.43 65.12
N ILE A 115 27.44 -27.56 65.75
CA ILE A 115 26.83 -28.86 65.47
C ILE A 115 26.27 -29.41 66.79
N ASN A 116 24.95 -29.54 66.89
CA ASN A 116 24.25 -29.95 68.13
C ASN A 116 24.67 -29.13 69.36
N GLY A 117 24.93 -27.83 69.17
CA GLY A 117 25.34 -26.90 70.23
C GLY A 117 26.83 -26.94 70.59
N LYS A 118 27.64 -27.81 69.98
CA LYS A 118 29.09 -27.85 70.16
C LYS A 118 29.81 -27.13 69.02
N ASN A 119 30.89 -26.40 69.34
CA ASN A 119 31.72 -25.71 68.36
C ASN A 119 32.71 -26.68 67.71
N PHE A 120 32.70 -26.72 66.39
CA PHE A 120 33.71 -27.37 65.57
C PHE A 120 34.34 -26.33 64.63
N GLN A 121 35.55 -26.60 64.16
CA GLN A 121 36.25 -25.70 63.24
C GLN A 121 36.96 -26.52 62.17
N GLY A 122 37.06 -25.97 60.97
CA GLY A 122 37.83 -26.59 59.90
C GLY A 122 39.33 -26.33 60.00
N ASN A 123 40.05 -26.63 58.93
CA ASN A 123 41.47 -26.31 58.76
C ASN A 123 41.65 -24.87 58.23
N PRO A 124 42.67 -24.12 58.69
CA PRO A 124 43.01 -22.84 58.08
C PRO A 124 43.50 -23.05 56.63
N LEU A 125 43.34 -22.03 55.79
CA LEU A 125 43.75 -22.03 54.39
C LEU A 125 44.51 -20.74 54.05
N ALA A 126 45.21 -20.73 52.93
CA ALA A 126 45.85 -19.53 52.40
C ALA A 126 45.52 -19.36 50.91
N LEU A 127 45.24 -18.13 50.49
CA LEU A 127 44.97 -17.76 49.10
C LEU A 127 45.96 -16.68 48.66
N LYS A 128 46.72 -16.95 47.59
CA LYS A 128 47.69 -16.00 47.03
C LYS A 128 47.05 -15.22 45.89
N VAL A 129 46.95 -13.90 46.04
CA VAL A 129 46.42 -13.03 44.98
C VAL A 129 47.60 -12.45 44.21
N LEU A 130 47.62 -12.67 42.90
CA LEU A 130 48.67 -12.26 41.98
C LEU A 130 48.19 -11.05 41.16
N THR A 131 49.11 -10.14 40.84
CA THR A 131 48.84 -9.09 39.85
C THR A 131 49.17 -9.58 38.44
N ILE A 132 48.72 -8.83 37.44
CA ILE A 132 49.13 -9.01 36.04
C ILE A 132 50.34 -8.12 35.79
N ASP A 133 51.37 -8.67 35.14
CA ASP A 133 52.53 -7.90 34.73
C ASP A 133 52.13 -6.88 33.66
N VAL A 134 52.35 -5.60 33.96
CA VAL A 134 52.16 -4.50 33.00
C VAL A 134 53.51 -4.12 32.41
N ASP A 135 53.57 -3.91 31.09
CA ASP A 135 54.79 -3.43 30.42
C ASP A 135 55.07 -1.97 30.83
N THR A 136 55.91 -1.82 31.86
CA THR A 136 56.36 -0.51 32.35
C THR A 136 57.49 0.08 31.52
N LEU A 137 58.11 -0.69 30.63
CA LEU A 137 59.25 -0.26 29.81
C LEU A 137 58.79 0.51 28.57
N HIS A 138 57.57 0.29 28.11
CA HIS A 138 57.01 0.97 26.94
C HIS A 138 55.69 1.69 27.25
N PRO A 139 55.69 2.71 28.13
CA PRO A 139 54.48 3.44 28.49
C PRO A 139 53.79 4.12 27.29
N ASN A 140 54.55 4.44 26.24
CA ASN A 140 54.03 5.03 25.01
C ASN A 140 53.16 4.08 24.15
N LYS A 141 53.08 2.79 24.51
CA LYS A 141 52.21 1.80 23.85
C LYS A 141 50.83 1.67 24.50
N PHE A 142 50.59 2.34 25.63
CA PHE A 142 49.25 2.41 26.21
C PHE A 142 48.42 3.42 25.44
N TYR A 143 47.40 2.93 24.74
CA TYR A 143 46.45 3.77 24.04
C TYR A 143 45.38 4.29 25.01
N PRO A 144 44.99 5.57 24.93
CA PRO A 144 43.84 6.05 25.66
C PRO A 144 42.58 5.29 25.22
N PRO A 145 41.51 5.26 26.05
CA PRO A 145 40.21 4.79 25.62
C PRO A 145 39.81 5.46 24.31
N LYS A 146 39.41 4.65 23.33
CA LYS A 146 38.92 5.19 22.04
C LYS A 146 37.65 5.98 22.33
N ASP A 147 37.62 7.22 21.88
CA ASP A 147 36.44 8.07 21.98
C ASP A 147 35.33 7.58 21.03
N VAL A 148 34.10 8.02 21.24
CA VAL A 148 32.99 7.78 20.31
C VAL A 148 33.31 8.46 18.98
N GLN A 149 33.34 7.68 17.91
CA GLN A 149 33.57 8.21 16.58
C GLN A 149 32.34 9.00 16.14
N SER A 150 32.39 10.33 16.27
CA SER A 150 31.40 11.20 15.66
C SER A 150 31.60 11.16 14.14
N ASN A 151 30.52 10.94 13.39
CA ASN A 151 30.54 11.19 11.94
C ASN A 151 30.14 12.66 11.76
N PRO A 152 31.10 13.59 11.63
CA PRO A 152 30.78 15.01 11.60
C PRO A 152 29.92 15.31 10.36
N PHE A 153 28.95 16.21 10.51
CA PHE A 153 28.17 16.70 9.38
C PHE A 153 29.10 17.37 8.36
N LEU A 154 29.24 16.77 7.19
CA LEU A 154 30.04 17.27 6.09
C LEU A 154 29.12 17.88 5.03
N TRP A 155 29.06 19.21 4.94
CA TRP A 155 28.22 19.89 3.94
C TRP A 155 28.53 19.43 2.50
N SER A 156 29.77 19.02 2.22
CA SER A 156 30.15 18.45 0.92
C SER A 156 29.34 17.20 0.52
N GLU A 157 28.89 16.42 1.50
CA GLU A 157 28.08 15.22 1.27
C GLU A 157 26.60 15.58 1.03
N TRP A 158 26.12 16.66 1.66
CA TRP A 158 24.73 17.11 1.57
C TRP A 158 24.47 18.11 0.43
N ALA A 159 25.48 18.87 0.02
CA ALA A 159 25.36 19.90 -1.01
C ALA A 159 24.83 19.36 -2.35
N PRO A 160 25.29 18.20 -2.89
CA PRO A 160 24.74 17.64 -4.11
C PRO A 160 23.24 17.33 -3.99
N LEU A 161 22.80 16.79 -2.85
CA LEU A 161 21.39 16.47 -2.59
C LEU A 161 20.53 17.73 -2.49
N PHE A 162 21.06 18.79 -1.87
CA PHE A 162 20.39 20.07 -1.79
C PHE A 162 20.15 20.68 -3.18
N PHE A 163 21.19 20.73 -4.03
CA PHE A 163 21.03 21.24 -5.40
C PHE A 163 20.11 20.35 -6.25
N LEU A 164 20.15 19.03 -6.07
CA LEU A 164 19.26 18.10 -6.77
C LEU A 164 17.80 18.30 -6.34
N SER A 165 17.55 18.61 -5.06
CA SER A 165 16.22 18.97 -4.55
C SER A 165 15.70 20.28 -5.16
N ILE A 166 16.55 21.29 -5.33
CA ILE A 166 16.19 22.53 -6.04
C ILE A 166 15.84 22.24 -7.50
N LEU A 167 16.61 21.39 -8.18
CA LEU A 167 16.32 20.98 -9.56
C LEU A 167 14.97 20.25 -9.67
N LEU A 168 14.65 19.38 -8.71
CA LEU A 168 13.36 18.70 -8.63
C LEU A 168 12.21 19.71 -8.49
N LEU A 169 12.36 20.70 -7.62
CA LEU A 169 11.37 21.75 -7.42
C LEU A 169 11.12 22.53 -8.73
N LEU A 170 12.18 22.86 -9.47
CA LEU A 170 12.09 23.58 -10.74
C LEU A 170 11.39 22.75 -11.83
N LEU A 171 11.63 21.44 -11.88
CA LEU A 171 10.91 20.51 -12.76
C LEU A 171 9.41 20.46 -12.43
N CYS A 172 9.06 20.39 -11.15
CA CYS A 172 7.66 20.42 -10.70
C CYS A 172 6.96 21.72 -11.10
N ILE A 173 7.60 22.87 -10.91
CA ILE A 173 7.06 24.18 -11.32
C ILE A 173 6.85 24.22 -12.84
N SER A 174 7.82 23.75 -13.62
CA SER A 174 7.72 23.67 -15.09
C SER A 174 6.56 22.78 -15.53
N ALA A 175 6.38 21.60 -14.93
CA ALA A 175 5.29 20.69 -15.22
C ALA A 175 3.92 21.33 -14.94
N ILE A 176 3.77 22.01 -13.79
CA ILE A 176 2.54 22.73 -13.41
C ILE A 176 2.26 23.85 -14.41
N TYR A 177 3.26 24.66 -14.77
CA TYR A 177 3.12 25.73 -15.74
C TYR A 177 2.64 25.21 -17.11
N LEU A 178 3.27 24.15 -17.62
CA LEU A 178 2.88 23.52 -18.88
C LEU A 178 1.47 22.90 -18.82
N TYR A 179 1.09 22.32 -17.68
CA TYR A 179 -0.25 21.77 -17.47
C TYR A 179 -1.33 22.86 -17.47
N VAL A 180 -1.08 23.98 -16.80
CA VAL A 180 -1.99 25.15 -16.82
C VAL A 180 -2.13 25.68 -18.24
N ARG A 181 -1.02 25.83 -18.97
CA ARG A 181 -1.03 26.26 -20.38
C ARG A 181 -1.81 25.30 -21.28
N LEU A 182 -1.71 23.99 -21.03
CA LEU A 182 -2.50 22.98 -21.75
C LEU A 182 -4.00 23.12 -21.49
N LYS A 183 -4.41 23.40 -20.25
CA LYS A 183 -5.81 23.55 -19.85
C LYS A 183 -6.43 24.84 -20.39
N GLN A 184 -5.66 25.93 -20.47
CA GLN A 184 -6.13 27.21 -21.03
C GLN A 184 -6.44 27.12 -22.53
N ASN A 185 -5.78 26.22 -23.26
CA ASN A 185 -6.08 25.97 -24.66
C ASN A 185 -7.34 25.09 -24.81
N LYS A 186 -8.50 25.68 -25.13
CA LYS A 186 -9.80 24.99 -25.28
C LYS A 186 -9.79 23.90 -26.35
N PRO A 187 -10.21 22.65 -26.11
CA PRO A 187 -10.21 21.58 -27.11
C PRO A 187 -11.04 21.95 -28.35
N ILE A 188 -10.44 21.80 -29.53
CA ILE A 188 -11.15 21.90 -30.81
C ILE A 188 -11.93 20.60 -30.96
N ILE A 189 -13.23 20.65 -30.65
CA ILE A 189 -14.14 19.53 -30.80
C ILE A 189 -14.61 19.54 -32.26
N THR A 190 -14.00 18.71 -33.09
CA THR A 190 -14.50 18.43 -34.44
C THR A 190 -15.80 17.64 -34.31
N LYS A 191 -16.94 18.32 -34.32
CA LYS A 191 -18.25 17.67 -34.40
C LYS A 191 -18.50 17.25 -35.84
N ILE A 192 -18.55 15.95 -36.08
CA ILE A 192 -18.96 15.39 -37.37
C ILE A 192 -20.45 15.73 -37.54
N ARG A 193 -20.78 16.55 -38.55
CA ARG A 193 -22.18 16.87 -38.89
C ARG A 193 -22.61 15.94 -40.02
N ILE A 194 -23.41 14.94 -39.68
CA ILE A 194 -24.02 14.06 -40.68
C ILE A 194 -25.25 14.80 -41.22
N ILE A 195 -25.23 15.19 -42.49
CA ILE A 195 -26.38 15.77 -43.18
C ILE A 195 -26.98 14.65 -44.03
N LYS A 196 -28.19 14.20 -43.69
CA LYS A 196 -28.93 13.22 -44.48
C LYS A 196 -29.65 13.93 -45.61
N HIS A 197 -29.26 13.68 -46.85
CA HIS A 197 -29.99 14.15 -48.03
C HIS A 197 -31.19 13.22 -48.26
N ILE A 198 -32.41 13.73 -48.08
CA ILE A 198 -33.66 12.98 -48.35
C ILE A 198 -34.02 13.23 -49.82
N PRO A 199 -34.23 12.18 -50.64
CA PRO A 199 -34.64 12.35 -52.02
C PRO A 199 -35.96 13.15 -52.17
N PRO A 200 -36.10 13.99 -53.20
CA PRO A 200 -37.29 14.82 -53.42
C PRO A 200 -38.62 14.06 -53.45
N HIS A 201 -38.65 12.86 -54.05
CA HIS A 201 -39.86 12.03 -54.12
C HIS A 201 -40.30 11.53 -52.73
N GLN A 202 -39.37 11.19 -51.83
CA GLN A 202 -39.69 10.77 -50.46
C GLN A 202 -40.26 11.92 -49.65
N LYS A 203 -39.67 13.12 -49.81
CA LYS A 203 -40.16 14.35 -49.19
C LYS A 203 -41.59 14.66 -49.64
N ALA A 204 -41.86 14.58 -50.95
CA ALA A 204 -43.18 14.84 -51.51
C ALA A 204 -44.23 13.82 -51.07
N LEU A 205 -43.92 12.51 -51.13
CA LEU A 205 -44.83 11.45 -50.67
C LEU A 205 -45.15 11.56 -49.18
N HIS A 206 -44.17 11.92 -48.34
CA HIS A 206 -44.38 12.14 -46.91
C HIS A 206 -45.33 13.32 -46.64
N GLU A 207 -45.19 14.42 -47.39
CA GLU A 207 -46.10 15.56 -47.27
C GLU A 207 -47.51 15.22 -47.80
N ILE A 208 -47.64 14.45 -48.88
CA ILE A 208 -48.95 13.96 -49.35
C ILE A 208 -49.59 13.02 -48.33
N GLU A 209 -48.81 12.16 -47.66
CA GLU A 209 -49.29 11.29 -46.60
C GLU A 209 -49.83 12.11 -45.41
N LYS A 210 -49.16 13.21 -45.03
CA LYS A 210 -49.68 14.16 -44.04
C LYS A 210 -51.00 14.79 -44.49
N ILE A 211 -51.06 15.27 -45.74
CA ILE A 211 -52.29 15.86 -46.30
C ILE A 211 -53.45 14.85 -46.25
N LYS A 212 -53.16 13.56 -46.47
CA LYS A 212 -54.13 12.45 -46.35
C LYS A 212 -54.51 12.15 -44.90
N SER A 213 -53.54 12.11 -43.98
CA SER A 213 -53.77 11.76 -42.58
C SER A 213 -54.48 12.85 -41.81
N ASP A 214 -54.21 14.11 -42.16
CA ASP A 214 -54.75 15.28 -41.47
C ASP A 214 -56.27 15.39 -41.63
N LYS A 215 -56.90 14.60 -42.53
CA LYS A 215 -58.35 14.51 -42.77
C LYS A 215 -59.06 15.80 -42.37
N MET A 216 -58.58 16.92 -42.92
CA MET A 216 -59.28 18.19 -42.78
C MET A 216 -60.70 17.91 -43.21
N ASP A 217 -61.71 18.28 -42.41
CA ASP A 217 -63.10 18.15 -42.84
C ASP A 217 -63.21 18.80 -44.22
N ILE A 218 -63.20 17.96 -45.25
CA ILE A 218 -62.88 18.36 -46.63
C ILE A 218 -63.94 19.35 -47.13
N SER A 219 -65.12 19.31 -46.51
CA SER A 219 -66.25 20.22 -46.71
C SER A 219 -66.00 21.66 -46.22
N GLU A 220 -65.21 21.87 -45.17
CA GLU A 220 -64.99 23.22 -44.61
C GLU A 220 -63.71 23.87 -45.12
N ASN A 221 -62.71 23.09 -45.58
CA ASN A 221 -61.40 23.64 -45.92
C ASN A 221 -60.77 23.08 -47.23
N THR A 222 -61.59 22.90 -48.26
CA THR A 222 -61.17 22.42 -49.60
C THR A 222 -60.05 23.29 -50.20
N LYS A 223 -60.07 24.60 -49.95
CA LYS A 223 -59.07 25.54 -50.46
C LYS A 223 -57.67 25.29 -49.88
N GLU A 224 -57.57 25.03 -48.58
CA GLU A 224 -56.28 24.74 -47.95
C GLU A 224 -55.71 23.42 -48.44
N TYR A 225 -56.57 22.40 -48.61
CA TYR A 225 -56.18 21.10 -49.17
C TYR A 225 -55.51 21.23 -50.55
N TYR A 226 -56.18 21.87 -51.52
CA TYR A 226 -55.60 22.05 -52.86
C TYR A 226 -54.41 23.00 -52.88
N THR A 227 -54.31 23.93 -51.92
CA THR A 227 -53.11 24.77 -51.79
C THR A 227 -51.91 23.93 -51.39
N LYS A 228 -52.03 23.14 -50.31
CA LYS A 228 -50.96 22.24 -49.85
C LYS A 228 -50.60 21.22 -50.92
N LEU A 229 -51.59 20.58 -51.55
CA LEU A 229 -51.35 19.56 -52.57
C LEU A 229 -50.58 20.13 -53.78
N THR A 230 -50.98 21.27 -54.32
CA THR A 230 -50.26 21.88 -55.44
C THR A 230 -48.88 22.39 -55.04
N ASP A 231 -48.72 22.90 -53.82
CA ASP A 231 -47.43 23.43 -53.36
C ASP A 231 -46.43 22.29 -53.15
N THR A 232 -46.87 21.15 -52.61
CA THR A 232 -46.06 19.92 -52.54
C THR A 232 -45.66 19.44 -53.94
N LEU A 233 -46.59 19.43 -54.91
CA LEU A 233 -46.29 19.06 -56.30
C LEU A 233 -45.32 20.03 -56.97
N ARG A 234 -45.51 21.34 -56.81
CA ARG A 234 -44.60 22.37 -57.35
C ARG A 234 -43.21 22.25 -56.74
N LEU A 235 -43.11 22.05 -55.43
CA LEU A 235 -41.83 21.83 -54.76
C LEU A 235 -41.13 20.57 -55.27
N TYR A 236 -41.88 19.47 -55.42
CA TYR A 236 -41.36 18.24 -56.01
C TYR A 236 -40.84 18.45 -57.43
N ILE A 237 -41.64 19.08 -58.30
CA ILE A 237 -41.28 19.37 -59.70
C ILE A 237 -40.01 20.23 -59.75
N GLN A 238 -39.91 21.24 -58.87
CA GLN A 238 -38.74 22.11 -58.80
C GLN A 238 -37.47 21.37 -58.38
N GLU A 239 -37.54 20.58 -57.30
CA GLU A 239 -36.40 19.79 -56.82
C GLU A 239 -36.02 18.67 -57.81
N ARG A 240 -36.98 18.18 -58.60
CA ARG A 240 -36.80 17.09 -59.56
C ARG A 240 -36.23 17.54 -60.90
N PHE A 241 -36.91 18.51 -61.54
CA PHE A 241 -36.65 18.92 -62.91
C PHE A 241 -35.77 20.18 -62.98
N GLY A 242 -35.44 20.79 -61.85
CA GLY A 242 -34.42 21.85 -61.76
C GLY A 242 -34.87 23.24 -62.25
N PHE A 243 -36.17 23.46 -62.45
CA PHE A 243 -36.73 24.78 -62.77
C PHE A 243 -37.66 25.28 -61.65
N SER A 244 -37.77 26.60 -61.48
CA SER A 244 -38.57 27.23 -60.41
C SER A 244 -40.08 27.07 -60.58
N ALA A 245 -40.62 25.86 -60.36
CA ALA A 245 -42.04 25.58 -60.51
C ALA A 245 -42.93 26.33 -59.52
N MET A 246 -42.41 26.78 -58.37
CA MET A 246 -43.15 27.60 -57.42
C MET A 246 -43.48 29.01 -57.95
N GLU A 247 -42.66 29.52 -58.88
CA GLU A 247 -42.79 30.87 -59.46
C GLU A 247 -43.49 30.87 -60.82
N MET A 248 -43.86 29.67 -61.31
CA MET A 248 -44.48 29.48 -62.62
C MET A 248 -45.99 29.25 -62.48
N THR A 249 -46.72 29.64 -63.51
CA THR A 249 -48.16 29.32 -63.62
C THR A 249 -48.37 27.84 -63.95
N SER A 250 -49.54 27.30 -63.63
CA SER A 250 -49.92 25.90 -63.92
C SER A 250 -49.67 25.53 -65.39
N SER A 251 -50.05 26.41 -66.33
CA SER A 251 -49.87 26.18 -67.78
C SER A 251 -48.40 26.19 -68.22
N GLU A 252 -47.58 27.06 -67.63
CA GLU A 252 -46.14 27.11 -67.91
C GLU A 252 -45.42 25.85 -67.40
N ILE A 253 -45.82 25.33 -66.23
CA ILE A 253 -45.29 24.09 -65.65
C ILE A 253 -45.59 22.92 -66.60
N ILE A 254 -46.85 22.77 -67.02
CA ILE A 254 -47.25 21.71 -67.95
C ILE A 254 -46.50 21.84 -69.28
N SER A 255 -46.32 23.06 -69.81
CA SER A 255 -45.58 23.27 -71.05
C SER A 255 -44.11 22.84 -70.94
N LYS A 256 -43.44 23.10 -69.80
CA LYS A 256 -42.05 22.66 -69.59
C LYS A 256 -41.93 21.15 -69.37
N LEU A 257 -42.92 20.54 -68.74
CA LEU A 257 -42.91 19.09 -68.49
C LEU A 257 -43.21 18.27 -69.74
N ARG A 258 -43.90 18.85 -70.73
CA ARG A 258 -44.21 18.23 -72.03
C ARG A 258 -42.98 17.80 -72.83
N ASP A 259 -41.84 18.44 -72.60
CA ASP A 259 -40.58 18.08 -73.26
C ASP A 259 -39.99 16.76 -72.73
N ASN A 260 -40.44 16.26 -71.57
CA ASN A 260 -39.82 15.14 -70.87
C ASN A 260 -40.80 14.10 -70.28
N GLY A 261 -42.12 14.26 -70.46
CA GLY A 261 -43.15 13.48 -69.77
C GLY A 261 -44.10 12.69 -70.68
N ASP A 262 -44.76 11.68 -70.08
CA ASP A 262 -45.85 10.93 -70.72
C ASP A 262 -47.12 11.81 -70.82
N GLN A 263 -47.73 11.85 -72.01
CA GLN A 263 -48.88 12.71 -72.33
C GLN A 263 -50.09 12.41 -71.44
N VAL A 264 -50.31 11.14 -71.05
CA VAL A 264 -51.43 10.76 -70.19
C VAL A 264 -51.28 11.33 -68.79
N MET A 265 -50.10 11.17 -68.19
CA MET A 265 -49.77 11.69 -66.85
C MET A 265 -49.80 13.22 -66.81
N LEU A 266 -49.34 13.88 -67.88
CA LEU A 266 -49.39 15.34 -67.98
C LEU A 266 -50.82 15.88 -68.08
N ASN A 267 -51.72 15.15 -68.74
CA ASN A 267 -53.14 15.51 -68.78
C ASN A 267 -53.80 15.34 -67.39
N GLU A 268 -53.46 14.28 -66.66
CA GLU A 268 -53.93 14.09 -65.28
C GLU A 268 -53.43 15.21 -64.34
N LEU A 269 -52.16 15.59 -64.46
CA LEU A 269 -51.59 16.71 -63.71
C LEU A 269 -52.21 18.06 -64.11
N HIS A 270 -52.50 18.27 -65.39
CA HIS A 270 -53.19 19.47 -65.88
C HIS A 270 -54.60 19.59 -65.28
N ASN A 271 -55.38 18.51 -65.32
CA ASN A 271 -56.73 18.47 -64.74
C ASN A 271 -56.70 18.72 -63.23
N LEU A 272 -55.69 18.21 -62.53
CA LEU A 272 -55.49 18.49 -61.10
C LEU A 272 -55.24 19.98 -60.86
N PHE A 273 -54.33 20.62 -61.61
CA PHE A 273 -54.06 22.04 -61.46
C PHE A 273 -55.26 22.91 -61.82
N GLU A 274 -56.01 22.57 -62.87
CA GLU A 274 -57.24 23.26 -63.24
C GLU A 274 -58.29 23.18 -62.13
N THR A 275 -58.50 21.98 -61.56
CA THR A 275 -59.39 21.80 -60.41
C THR A 275 -58.93 22.64 -59.22
N ALA A 276 -57.63 22.64 -58.93
CA ALA A 276 -57.07 23.43 -57.84
C ALA A 276 -57.26 24.94 -58.05
N ASP A 277 -57.09 25.43 -59.28
CA ASP A 277 -57.26 26.85 -59.61
C ASP A 277 -58.75 27.26 -59.52
N LEU A 278 -59.68 26.39 -59.94
CA LEU A 278 -61.13 26.57 -59.75
C LEU A 278 -61.51 26.64 -58.26
N VAL A 279 -60.94 25.77 -57.41
CA VAL A 279 -61.19 25.80 -55.96
C VAL A 279 -60.62 27.08 -55.34
N LYS A 280 -59.40 27.48 -55.71
CA LYS A 280 -58.69 28.63 -55.11
C LYS A 280 -59.30 29.97 -55.45
N PHE A 281 -59.74 30.14 -56.70
CA PHE A 281 -60.17 31.42 -57.26
C PHE A 281 -61.67 31.50 -57.57
N ALA A 282 -62.29 30.40 -58.00
CA ALA A 282 -63.70 30.37 -58.42
C ALA A 282 -64.67 29.84 -57.34
N LYS A 283 -64.19 29.57 -56.11
CA LYS A 283 -64.98 28.99 -55.00
C LYS A 283 -65.69 27.68 -55.39
N TYR A 284 -65.07 26.90 -56.27
CA TYR A 284 -65.57 25.59 -56.64
C TYR A 284 -65.54 24.66 -55.42
N SER A 285 -66.61 23.90 -55.20
CA SER A 285 -66.70 22.87 -54.16
C SER A 285 -66.55 21.52 -54.82
N THR A 286 -65.46 20.82 -54.52
CA THR A 286 -65.18 19.50 -55.07
C THR A 286 -65.90 18.42 -54.28
N LEU A 287 -66.35 17.39 -54.98
CA LEU A 287 -66.87 16.18 -54.35
C LEU A 287 -65.71 15.34 -53.78
N ILE A 288 -66.00 14.51 -52.76
CA ILE A 288 -64.97 13.69 -52.08
C ILE A 288 -64.25 12.76 -53.07
N ASN A 289 -64.97 12.21 -54.06
CA ASN A 289 -64.40 11.37 -55.11
C ASN A 289 -63.40 12.11 -56.01
N GLU A 290 -63.62 13.40 -56.31
CA GLU A 290 -62.68 14.22 -57.10
C GLU A 290 -61.40 14.48 -56.31
N ASN A 291 -61.49 14.68 -54.99
CA ASN A 291 -60.34 14.87 -54.12
C ASN A 291 -59.49 13.61 -54.02
N ASP A 292 -60.12 12.45 -53.84
CA ASP A 292 -59.42 11.16 -53.80
C ASP A 292 -58.74 10.86 -55.15
N LEU A 293 -59.42 11.15 -56.27
CA LEU A 293 -58.86 11.00 -57.61
C LEU A 293 -57.63 11.90 -57.81
N ASN A 294 -57.73 13.18 -57.43
CA ASN A 294 -56.62 14.13 -57.55
C ASN A 294 -55.43 13.77 -56.65
N LEU A 295 -55.68 13.22 -55.46
CA LEU A 295 -54.61 12.71 -54.60
C LEU A 295 -53.89 11.52 -55.26
N VAL A 296 -54.65 10.57 -55.81
CA VAL A 296 -54.09 9.42 -56.53
C VAL A 296 -53.28 9.88 -57.74
N ASN A 297 -53.79 10.82 -58.53
CA ASN A 297 -53.07 11.39 -59.68
C ASN A 297 -51.76 12.06 -59.25
N ALA A 298 -51.75 12.80 -58.14
CA ALA A 298 -50.55 13.42 -57.58
C ALA A 298 -49.49 12.38 -57.16
N VAL A 299 -49.91 11.31 -56.50
CA VAL A 299 -49.03 10.20 -56.09
C VAL A 299 -48.49 9.48 -57.32
N ASN A 300 -49.34 9.15 -58.28
CA ASN A 300 -48.95 8.48 -59.53
C ASN A 300 -47.94 9.32 -60.33
N PHE A 301 -48.12 10.64 -60.37
CA PHE A 301 -47.15 11.54 -61.00
C PHE A 301 -45.78 11.50 -60.31
N ILE A 302 -45.73 11.54 -58.98
CA ILE A 302 -44.46 11.47 -58.23
C ILE A 302 -43.80 10.10 -58.41
N ASP A 303 -44.58 9.02 -58.35
CA ASP A 303 -44.07 7.65 -58.45
C ASP A 303 -43.58 7.30 -59.85
N SER A 304 -44.23 7.79 -60.90
CA SER A 304 -43.81 7.59 -62.29
C SER A 304 -42.58 8.43 -62.65
N THR A 305 -42.42 9.59 -62.02
CA THR A 305 -41.32 10.52 -62.30
C THR A 305 -40.15 10.43 -61.32
N LYS A 306 -40.14 9.47 -60.38
CA LYS A 306 -39.03 9.33 -59.42
C LYS A 306 -37.71 8.93 -60.11
N GLN A 307 -36.56 9.34 -59.55
CA GLN A 307 -35.24 8.78 -59.90
C GLN A 307 -34.87 7.89 -58.72
N ASN A 308 -34.30 6.73 -59.03
CA ASN A 308 -33.54 5.95 -58.05
C ASN A 308 -32.23 6.67 -57.75
N ILE A 309 -32.29 7.75 -56.98
CA ILE A 309 -31.14 8.32 -56.29
C ILE A 309 -31.19 7.70 -54.89
N GLU A 310 -30.29 6.75 -54.63
CA GLU A 310 -30.14 6.22 -53.27
C GLU A 310 -29.77 7.36 -52.32
N PRO A 311 -30.33 7.39 -51.09
CA PRO A 311 -29.98 8.38 -50.09
C PRO A 311 -28.48 8.23 -49.75
N LYS A 312 -27.65 9.06 -50.38
CA LYS A 312 -26.21 9.07 -50.16
C LYS A 312 -25.93 9.78 -48.84
N GLU A 313 -25.48 9.01 -47.85
CA GLU A 313 -24.93 9.58 -46.63
C GLU A 313 -23.56 10.19 -46.95
N GLU A 314 -23.53 11.47 -47.31
CA GLU A 314 -22.28 12.19 -47.42
C GLU A 314 -21.74 12.48 -46.02
N ARG A 315 -20.76 11.67 -45.60
CA ARG A 315 -19.93 11.95 -44.43
C ARG A 315 -19.03 13.14 -44.77
N ILE A 316 -19.53 14.34 -44.54
CA ILE A 316 -18.71 15.54 -44.54
C ILE A 316 -17.82 15.46 -43.31
N VAL A 317 -16.63 14.89 -43.46
CA VAL A 317 -15.56 15.02 -42.48
C VAL A 317 -15.07 16.46 -42.63
N PRO A 318 -15.30 17.36 -41.66
CA PRO A 318 -14.74 18.70 -41.76
C PRO A 318 -13.22 18.57 -41.91
N GLN A 319 -12.68 19.07 -43.03
CA GLN A 319 -11.24 19.16 -43.23
C GLN A 319 -10.73 20.15 -42.19
N LEU A 320 -9.85 19.68 -41.29
CA LEU A 320 -9.21 20.52 -40.30
C LEU A 320 -8.43 21.61 -41.01
N THR A 321 -8.62 22.86 -40.59
CA THR A 321 -7.84 23.99 -41.10
C THR A 321 -6.36 23.79 -40.73
N GLU A 322 -5.41 24.30 -41.51
CA GLU A 322 -3.96 24.17 -41.19
C GLU A 322 -3.65 24.62 -39.76
N ASN A 323 -4.24 25.74 -39.32
CA ASN A 323 -4.13 26.26 -37.95
C ASN A 323 -4.62 25.27 -36.88
N GLU A 324 -5.67 24.48 -37.18
CA GLU A 324 -6.22 23.49 -36.25
C GLU A 324 -5.30 22.27 -36.14
N LEU A 325 -4.69 21.85 -37.25
CA LEU A 325 -3.67 20.79 -37.26
C LEU A 325 -2.42 21.19 -36.46
N GLU A 326 -1.95 22.42 -36.63
CA GLU A 326 -0.81 22.94 -35.86
C GLU A 326 -1.13 23.00 -34.36
N SER A 327 -2.31 23.50 -33.99
CA SER A 327 -2.73 23.55 -32.59
C SER A 327 -2.84 22.14 -31.95
N LYS A 328 -3.25 21.14 -32.73
CA LYS A 328 -3.31 19.73 -32.28
C LYS A 328 -1.91 19.17 -32.10
N LYS A 329 -1.00 19.41 -33.04
CA LYS A 329 0.42 19.03 -32.94
C LYS A 329 1.08 19.68 -31.71
N GLN A 330 0.89 20.98 -31.50
CA GLN A 330 1.42 21.71 -30.34
C GLN A 330 0.94 21.12 -29.01
N ARG A 331 -0.34 20.72 -28.90
CA ARG A 331 -0.84 20.05 -27.69
C ARG A 331 -0.24 18.68 -27.46
N VAL A 332 -0.08 17.89 -28.52
CA VAL A 332 0.57 16.57 -28.42
C VAL A 332 2.01 16.75 -27.95
N ILE A 333 2.74 17.71 -28.53
CA ILE A 333 4.10 18.06 -28.10
C ILE A 333 4.10 18.42 -26.61
N ILE A 334 3.28 19.39 -26.19
CA ILE A 334 3.19 19.81 -24.77
C ILE A 334 2.88 18.61 -23.85
N LYS A 335 1.95 17.73 -24.21
CA LYS A 335 1.63 16.52 -23.42
C LYS A 335 2.82 15.57 -23.33
N THR A 336 3.51 15.31 -24.44
CA THR A 336 4.71 14.46 -24.43
C THR A 336 5.83 15.08 -23.60
N THR A 337 6.04 16.40 -23.67
CA THR A 337 7.03 17.11 -22.85
C THR A 337 6.70 17.01 -21.36
N ILE A 338 5.43 17.22 -20.97
CA ILE A 338 4.99 17.04 -19.58
C ILE A 338 5.26 15.61 -19.10
N SER A 339 4.93 14.60 -19.92
CA SER A 339 5.15 13.20 -19.57
C SER A 339 6.63 12.88 -19.35
N ILE A 340 7.52 13.42 -20.19
CA ILE A 340 8.98 13.25 -20.05
C ILE A 340 9.49 13.94 -18.78
N VAL A 341 9.04 15.17 -18.53
CA VAL A 341 9.41 15.96 -17.34
C VAL A 341 9.00 15.24 -16.05
N ILE A 342 7.77 14.70 -15.99
CA ILE A 342 7.29 13.93 -14.84
C ILE A 342 8.10 12.65 -14.64
N GLY A 343 8.39 11.91 -15.72
CA GLY A 343 9.21 10.70 -15.66
C GLY A 343 10.61 10.98 -15.12
N PHE A 344 11.25 12.04 -15.61
CA PHE A 344 12.58 12.44 -15.14
C PHE A 344 12.56 12.90 -13.67
N ALA A 345 11.54 13.66 -13.26
CA ALA A 345 11.36 14.07 -11.86
C ALA A 345 11.19 12.86 -10.92
N ALA A 346 10.46 11.83 -11.33
CA ALA A 346 10.27 10.61 -10.53
C ALA A 346 11.58 9.83 -10.34
N ILE A 347 12.39 9.68 -11.41
CA ILE A 347 13.71 9.04 -11.34
C ILE A 347 14.63 9.82 -10.40
N LEU A 348 14.65 11.14 -10.55
CA LEU A 348 15.48 12.04 -9.75
C LEU A 348 15.08 12.01 -8.26
N PHE A 349 13.79 11.97 -7.96
CA PHE A 349 13.28 11.80 -6.60
C PHE A 349 13.72 10.47 -5.98
N GLY A 350 13.61 9.37 -6.74
CA GLY A 350 14.08 8.05 -6.30
C GLY A 350 15.58 8.04 -5.99
N TYR A 351 16.39 8.70 -6.82
CA TYR A 351 17.83 8.84 -6.57
C TYR A 351 18.14 9.66 -5.32
N ILE A 352 17.43 10.79 -5.09
CA ILE A 352 17.60 11.59 -3.87
C ILE A 352 17.28 10.74 -2.63
N MET A 353 16.17 10.00 -2.64
CA MET A 353 15.79 9.13 -1.52
C MET A 353 16.83 8.03 -1.26
N TYR A 354 17.33 7.39 -2.33
CA TYR A 354 18.39 6.39 -2.22
C TYR A 354 19.68 6.97 -1.63
N ALA A 355 20.09 8.15 -2.09
CA ALA A 355 21.31 8.78 -1.60
C ALA A 355 21.18 9.29 -0.15
N ILE A 356 20.00 9.78 0.25
CA ILE A 356 19.71 10.10 1.65
C ILE A 356 19.78 8.85 2.54
N TYR A 357 19.22 7.72 2.08
CA TYR A 357 19.31 6.44 2.80
C TYR A 357 20.76 6.03 3.05
N GLN A 358 21.61 6.08 2.02
CA GLN A 358 23.04 5.77 2.13
C GLN A 358 23.79 6.71 3.11
N LEU A 359 23.37 7.97 3.21
CA LEU A 359 24.00 8.97 4.07
C LEU A 359 23.59 8.85 5.54
N ILE A 360 22.38 8.34 5.80
CA ILE A 360 21.84 8.16 7.15
C ILE A 360 22.22 6.78 7.74
N GLY A 361 22.45 5.77 6.89
CA GLY A 361 22.79 4.41 7.28
C GLY A 361 21.57 3.51 7.36
#